data_AF-A0A2E3H045-F1
#
_entry.id   AF-A0A2E3H045-F1
#
_cell.length_a   1.000
_cell.length_b   1.000
_cell.length_c   1.000
_cell.angle_alpha   90.00
_cell.angle_beta   90.00
_cell.angle_gamma   90.00
#
_symmetry.space_group_name_H-M   'P 1'
#
loop_
_entity.id
_entity.type
_entity.pdbx_description
1 polymer ?
#
loop_
_entity_poly.entity_id
_entity_poly.type
_entity_poly.pdbx_seq_one_letter_code
_entity_poly.pdbx_strand_id
1 'polypeptide(L)'
;MEVSSRLRGGVSRIGDLHQSGSYKALFPRSNSPTLQAVVLNTAGGVTGGDRLHLSARAETGSHLVLTTQAAERIYRAQPGEVGDLRTSLSVAPGARLDWLPQET
;
A
#
# COMPACT_ATOMS: atom_id res chain seq x y z
N MET A 1 -7.42 1.81 2.44
CA MET A 1 -6.92 0.55 1.87
C MET A 1 -6.12 -0.19 2.91
N GLU A 2 -6.31 -1.50 3.01
CA GLU A 2 -5.56 -2.38 3.90
C GLU A 2 -5.03 -3.58 3.09
N VAL A 3 -3.78 -3.96 3.33
CA VAL A 3 -3.16 -5.15 2.74
C VAL A 3 -2.26 -5.83 3.76
N SER A 4 -2.37 -7.15 3.89
CA SER A 4 -1.40 -7.95 4.64
C SER A 4 -0.76 -9.03 3.80
N SER A 5 0.45 -9.43 4.18
CA SER A 5 1.09 -10.65 3.67
C SER A 5 1.11 -11.72 4.76
N ARG A 6 0.77 -12.95 4.38
CA ARG A 6 0.74 -14.13 5.25
C ARG A 6 1.61 -15.24 4.67
N LEU A 7 2.37 -15.92 5.52
CA LEU A 7 3.19 -17.07 5.11
C LEU A 7 2.32 -18.32 4.90
N ARG A 8 2.48 -18.97 3.75
CA ARG A 8 1.81 -20.21 3.35
C ARG A 8 2.76 -21.10 2.55
N GLY A 9 3.11 -22.27 3.10
CA GLY A 9 3.99 -23.23 2.41
C GLY A 9 5.36 -22.64 2.03
N GLY A 10 5.95 -21.82 2.90
CA GLY A 10 7.22 -21.13 2.64
C GLY A 10 7.11 -19.92 1.70
N VAL A 11 5.91 -19.55 1.24
CA VAL A 11 5.69 -18.43 0.33
C VAL A 11 4.72 -17.42 0.92
N SER A 12 5.04 -16.14 0.77
CA SER A 12 4.17 -15.04 1.18
C SER A 12 3.03 -14.85 0.17
N ARG A 13 1.80 -14.80 0.68
CA ARG A 13 0.56 -14.62 -0.09
C ARG A 13 -0.25 -13.48 0.52
N ILE A 14 -1.27 -13.01 -0.20
CA ILE A 14 -2.23 -12.05 0.34
C ILE A 14 -2.88 -12.68 1.59
N GLY A 15 -2.79 -11.99 2.72
CA GLY A 15 -3.55 -12.32 3.93
C GLY A 15 -4.92 -11.66 3.83
N ASP A 16 -5.03 -10.45 4.36
CA ASP A 16 -6.23 -9.63 4.31
C ASP A 16 -6.06 -8.52 3.25
N LEU A 17 -7.12 -8.23 2.50
CA LEU A 17 -7.14 -7.17 1.50
C LEU A 17 -8.48 -6.45 1.54
N HIS A 18 -8.43 -5.16 1.88
CA HIS A 18 -9.58 -4.27 1.82
C HIS A 18 -9.26 -3.03 0.99
N GLN A 19 -10.11 -2.70 0.03
CA GLN A 19 -9.91 -1.60 -0.89
C GLN A 19 -11.20 -0.79 -1.01
N SER A 20 -11.09 0.51 -0.90
CA SER A 20 -12.20 1.46 -1.03
C SER A 20 -11.68 2.74 -1.70
N GLY A 21 -12.58 3.47 -2.36
CA GLY A 21 -12.22 4.69 -3.08
C GLY A 21 -11.26 4.41 -4.24
N SER A 22 -10.31 5.32 -4.46
CA SER A 22 -9.41 5.31 -5.62
C SER A 22 -8.11 4.54 -5.41
N TYR A 23 -7.74 4.18 -4.18
CA TYR A 23 -6.58 3.31 -3.93
C TYR A 23 -6.88 1.87 -4.35
N LYS A 24 -5.97 1.32 -5.16
CA LYS A 24 -5.96 -0.08 -5.60
C LYS A 24 -4.57 -0.67 -5.41
N ALA A 25 -4.52 -1.97 -5.15
CA ALA A 25 -3.33 -2.79 -5.10
C ALA A 25 -3.32 -3.74 -6.30
N LEU A 26 -2.25 -3.71 -7.08
CA LEU A 26 -1.96 -4.68 -8.12
C LEU A 26 -0.90 -5.65 -7.63
N PHE A 27 -1.05 -6.92 -7.95
CA PHE A 27 -0.14 -7.99 -7.53
C PHE A 27 0.55 -8.57 -8.76
N PRO A 28 1.81 -8.18 -9.04
CA PRO A 28 2.58 -8.78 -10.13
C PRO A 28 2.68 -10.30 -9.95
N ARG A 29 2.48 -11.04 -11.05
CA ARG A 29 2.77 -12.48 -11.06
C ARG A 29 4.28 -12.65 -11.10
N SER A 30 4.84 -13.16 -10.01
CA SER A 30 6.26 -13.51 -9.93
C SER A 30 6.42 -14.92 -9.36
N ASN A 31 7.55 -15.56 -9.70
CA ASN A 31 7.96 -16.80 -9.06
C ASN A 31 8.70 -16.56 -7.72
N SER A 32 8.55 -15.35 -7.15
CA SER A 32 9.20 -14.98 -5.89
C SER A 32 8.49 -15.62 -4.69
N PRO A 33 9.23 -15.99 -3.62
CA PRO A 33 8.62 -16.35 -2.35
C PRO A 33 7.99 -15.15 -1.60
N THR A 34 8.13 -13.93 -2.12
CA THR A 34 7.66 -12.68 -1.51
C THR A 34 6.34 -12.22 -2.10
N LEU A 35 5.46 -11.60 -1.31
CA LEU A 35 4.29 -10.92 -1.86
C LEU A 35 4.72 -9.54 -2.38
N GLN A 36 4.62 -9.32 -3.68
CA GLN A 36 4.84 -8.00 -4.29
C GLN A 36 3.50 -7.32 -4.54
N ALA A 37 3.39 -6.04 -4.19
CA ALA A 37 2.22 -5.23 -4.43
C ALA A 37 2.58 -3.82 -4.89
N VAL A 38 1.85 -3.32 -5.87
CA VAL A 38 1.95 -1.96 -6.38
C VAL A 38 0.65 -1.23 -6.03
N VAL A 39 0.75 -0.16 -5.26
CA VAL A 39 -0.37 0.72 -4.91
C VAL A 39 -0.50 1.82 -5.96
N LEU A 40 -1.73 2.13 -6.36
CA LEU A 40 -2.01 3.23 -7.27
C LEU A 40 -3.28 3.98 -6.87
N ASN A 41 -3.29 5.28 -7.13
CA ASN A 41 -4.47 6.13 -7.11
C ASN A 41 -5.10 6.19 -8.50
N THR A 42 -6.33 5.67 -8.64
CA THR A 42 -7.05 5.71 -9.92
C THR A 42 -7.81 7.02 -10.18
N ALA A 43 -7.80 7.98 -9.25
CA ALA A 43 -8.47 9.28 -9.40
C ALA A 43 -7.65 10.32 -10.18
N GLY A 44 -6.36 10.06 -10.44
CA GLY A 44 -5.49 10.97 -11.18
C GLY A 44 -4.86 12.11 -10.34
N GLY A 45 -5.01 12.05 -9.02
CA GLY A 45 -4.37 12.93 -8.05
C GLY A 45 -5.16 13.04 -6.75
N VAL A 46 -4.68 13.92 -5.85
CA VAL A 46 -5.30 14.22 -4.56
C VAL A 46 -5.70 15.67 -4.52
N THR A 47 -6.97 15.91 -4.19
CA THR A 47 -7.56 17.23 -4.01
C THR A 47 -7.82 17.51 -2.53
N GLY A 48 -8.24 18.75 -2.25
CA GLY A 48 -8.63 19.12 -0.91
C GLY A 48 -9.79 18.28 -0.39
N GLY A 49 -9.70 17.85 0.87
CA GLY A 49 -10.70 17.01 1.53
C GLY A 49 -10.56 15.50 1.29
N ASP A 50 -9.72 15.07 0.37
CA ASP A 50 -9.47 13.64 0.12
C ASP A 50 -8.81 12.97 1.33
N ARG A 51 -9.16 11.70 1.57
CA ARG A 51 -8.57 10.86 2.63
C ARG A 51 -8.11 9.55 2.06
N LEU A 52 -6.80 9.43 1.86
CA LEU A 52 -6.15 8.28 1.26
C LEU A 52 -5.27 7.61 2.30
N HIS A 53 -5.81 6.58 2.93
CA HIS A 53 -5.13 5.83 3.98
C HIS A 53 -4.71 4.46 3.47
N LEU A 54 -3.43 4.13 3.66
CA LEU A 54 -2.81 2.85 3.38
C LEU A 54 -2.36 2.20 4.70
N SER A 55 -2.88 1.02 5.00
CA SER A 55 -2.36 0.16 6.07
C SER A 55 -1.74 -1.08 5.44
N ALA A 56 -0.46 -1.31 5.71
CA ALA A 56 0.27 -2.49 5.24
C ALA A 56 0.86 -3.28 6.40
N ARG A 57 0.66 -4.60 6.38
CA ARG A 57 1.11 -5.51 7.44
C ARG A 57 1.86 -6.71 6.88
N ALA A 58 3.10 -6.90 7.32
CA ALA A 58 3.77 -8.20 7.18
C ALA A 58 3.47 -9.04 8.43
N GLU A 59 2.66 -10.09 8.28
CA GLU A 59 2.38 -11.05 9.35
C GLU A 59 3.59 -11.95 9.66
N THR A 60 3.53 -12.73 10.75
CA THR A 60 4.66 -13.51 11.26
C THR A 60 5.35 -14.32 10.16
N GLY A 61 6.67 -14.12 10.01
CA GLY A 61 7.50 -14.85 9.04
C GLY A 61 7.25 -14.51 7.57
N SER A 62 6.35 -13.59 7.22
CA SER A 62 6.06 -13.25 5.83
C SER A 62 6.93 -12.09 5.32
N HIS A 63 6.98 -11.95 4.00
CA HIS A 63 7.70 -10.89 3.31
C HIS A 63 6.77 -10.16 2.35
N LEU A 64 6.51 -8.88 2.65
CA LEU A 64 5.79 -7.95 1.79
C LEU A 64 6.78 -6.98 1.15
N VAL A 65 6.73 -6.85 -0.18
CA VAL A 65 7.39 -5.78 -0.93
C VAL A 65 6.29 -4.90 -1.50
N LEU A 66 6.28 -3.64 -1.10
CA LEU A 66 5.24 -2.69 -1.44
C LEU A 66 5.86 -1.45 -2.09
N THR A 67 5.28 -1.03 -3.20
CA THR A 67 5.69 0.19 -3.92
C THR A 67 4.46 0.88 -4.49
N THR A 68 4.66 2.00 -5.17
CA THR A 68 3.63 2.78 -5.85
C THR A 68 3.99 2.98 -7.32
N GLN A 69 3.00 3.03 -8.21
CA GLN A 69 3.25 3.01 -9.66
C GLN A 69 3.75 4.35 -10.25
N ALA A 70 3.48 5.47 -9.57
CA ALA A 70 3.83 6.81 -10.04
C ALA A 70 3.81 7.83 -8.87
N ALA A 71 4.45 8.98 -9.08
CA ALA A 71 4.31 10.15 -8.21
C ALA A 71 2.85 10.57 -8.12
N GLU A 72 2.41 10.90 -6.91
CA GLU A 72 1.05 11.37 -6.68
C GLU A 72 0.92 12.84 -7.14
N ARG A 73 -0.20 13.18 -7.78
CA ARG A 73 -0.45 14.58 -8.19
C ARG A 73 -1.22 15.29 -7.08
N ILE A 74 -0.54 16.14 -6.31
CA ILE A 74 -1.20 16.94 -5.27
C ILE A 74 -1.70 18.27 -5.85
N TYR A 75 -3.02 18.49 -5.83
CA TYR A 75 -3.63 19.73 -6.33
C TYR A 75 -3.73 20.80 -5.23
N ARG A 76 -3.86 22.07 -5.65
CA ARG A 76 -4.08 23.19 -4.74
C ARG A 76 -5.39 22.97 -3.97
N ALA A 77 -5.30 22.90 -2.65
CA ALA A 77 -6.44 22.87 -1.74
C ALA A 77 -7.05 24.26 -1.53
N GLN A 78 -8.36 24.32 -1.29
CA GLN A 78 -9.03 25.52 -0.77
C GLN A 78 -8.77 25.65 0.75
N PRO A 79 -8.92 26.87 1.33
CA PRO A 79 -8.82 27.04 2.77
C PRO A 79 -9.76 26.10 3.53
N GLY A 80 -9.22 25.28 4.42
CA GLY A 80 -9.98 24.32 5.23
C GLY A 80 -10.19 22.93 4.60
N GLU A 81 -9.85 22.73 3.33
CA GLU A 81 -9.99 21.45 2.62
C GLU A 81 -8.64 20.75 2.51
N VAL A 82 -8.03 20.35 3.62
CA VAL A 82 -6.72 19.67 3.58
C VAL A 82 -6.89 18.23 3.12
N GLY A 83 -6.13 17.81 2.11
CA GLY A 83 -6.01 16.41 1.73
C GLY A 83 -5.14 15.65 2.74
N ASP A 84 -5.56 14.45 3.13
CA ASP A 84 -4.91 13.60 4.13
C ASP A 84 -4.43 12.30 3.48
N LEU A 85 -3.11 12.17 3.36
CA LEU A 85 -2.46 10.92 2.96
C LEU A 85 -1.77 10.31 4.18
N ARG A 86 -2.11 9.07 4.49
CA ARG A 86 -1.53 8.35 5.63
C ARG A 86 -1.09 6.95 5.24
N THR A 87 0.18 6.64 5.48
CA THR A 87 0.72 5.29 5.33
C THR A 87 1.10 4.74 6.71
N SER A 88 0.53 3.61 7.08
CA SER A 88 0.82 2.88 8.32
C SER A 88 1.39 1.51 7.98
N LEU A 89 2.59 1.21 8.49
CA LEU A 89 3.32 -0.03 8.22
C LEU A 89 3.51 -0.81 9.52
N SER A 90 3.27 -2.11 9.50
CA SER A 90 3.51 -2.99 10.65
C SER A 90 4.23 -4.27 10.24
N VAL A 91 5.18 -4.71 11.08
CA VAL A 91 6.01 -5.88 10.84
C VAL A 91 5.95 -6.79 12.06
N ALA A 92 5.44 -8.00 11.90
CA ALA A 92 5.37 -9.01 12.95
C ALA A 92 6.74 -9.72 13.15
N PRO A 93 6.92 -10.52 14.21
CA PRO A 93 8.15 -11.25 14.44
C PRO A 93 8.57 -12.11 13.24
N GLY A 94 9.86 -12.05 12.89
CA GLY A 94 10.44 -12.78 11.75
C GLY A 94 9.93 -12.34 10.38
N ALA A 95 9.10 -11.30 10.30
CA ALA A 95 8.58 -10.78 9.05
C ALA A 95 9.50 -9.71 8.46
N ARG A 96 9.29 -9.40 7.18
CA ARG A 96 9.97 -8.32 6.46
C ARG A 96 8.97 -7.50 5.65
N LEU A 97 9.11 -6.19 5.68
CA LEU A 97 8.35 -5.26 4.84
C LEU A 97 9.33 -4.31 4.17
N ASP A 98 9.46 -4.43 2.85
CA ASP A 98 10.20 -3.47 2.02
C ASP A 98 9.20 -2.46 1.46
N TRP A 99 9.29 -1.20 1.89
CA TRP A 99 8.44 -0.11 1.41
C TRP A 99 9.28 0.88 0.60
N LEU A 100 8.89 1.05 -0.66
CA LEU A 100 9.49 2.03 -1.56
C LEU A 100 8.46 3.15 -1.75
N PRO A 101 8.52 4.23 -0.93
CA PRO A 101 7.53 5.30 -0.97
C PRO A 101 7.54 6.06 -2.29
N GLN A 102 6.40 6.70 -2.59
CA GLN A 102 6.31 7.73 -3.63
C GLN A 102 7.27 8.88 -3.35
N GLU A 103 7.84 9.44 -4.41
CA GLU A 103 8.24 10.85 -4.42
C GLU A 103 6.96 11.71 -4.54
N THR A 104 6.90 12.82 -3.80
CA THR A 104 5.81 13.81 -3.83
C THR A 104 6.21 15.05 -4.61
#